data_AF-A0A1C6CKC8-F1
#
_entry.id   AF-A0A1C6CKC8-F1
#
_cell.length_a   1.000
_cell.length_b   1.000
_cell.length_c   1.000
_cell.angle_alpha   90.00
_cell.angle_beta   90.00
_cell.angle_gamma   90.00
#
_symmetry.space_group_name_H-M   'P 1'
#
loop_
_entity.id
_entity.type
_entity.pdbx_description
1 polymer ?
#
loop_
_entity_poly.entity_id
_entity_poly.type
_entity_poly.pdbx_seq_one_letter_code
_entity_poly.pdbx_strand_id
1 'polypeptide(L)'
;MTINEFCKMYHISHQAVYSAIRRHVKELKDHISKNSNEVKLLDDYAVEFLKPKNVSADKYNIVCEGNDKMRVQNISIVSDNEDLQKRINELESKVQKDKAAAESFRSDSSKYFQLSQEKDKRISELEKRISDITALLDEKDSRISDLEREISSLRELCSSQRSEITALKDKCSEQEEALTAAKVNKGIFGLGKR
;
A
#
# COMPACT_ATOMS: atom_id res chain seq x y z
N MET A 1 26.91 54.21 -62.18
CA MET A 1 28.17 54.72 -61.57
C MET A 1 29.30 53.74 -61.82
N THR A 2 30.53 54.15 -62.14
CA THR A 2 31.67 53.21 -62.26
C THR A 2 32.23 52.83 -60.89
N ILE A 3 32.88 51.67 -60.77
CA ILE A 3 33.57 51.29 -59.52
C ILE A 3 34.62 52.33 -59.10
N ASN A 4 35.32 52.96 -60.06
CA ASN A 4 36.31 53.99 -59.76
C ASN A 4 35.69 55.26 -59.18
N GLU A 5 34.54 55.70 -59.73
CA GLU A 5 33.76 56.82 -59.16
C GLU A 5 33.24 56.47 -57.77
N PHE A 6 32.71 55.26 -57.59
CA PHE A 6 32.23 54.77 -56.30
C PHE A 6 33.34 54.76 -55.23
N CYS A 7 34.51 54.22 -55.55
CA CYS A 7 35.68 54.20 -54.67
C CYS A 7 36.14 55.60 -54.28
N LYS A 8 36.15 56.55 -55.23
CA LYS A 8 36.48 57.95 -54.97
C LYS A 8 35.43 58.63 -54.09
N MET A 9 34.15 58.38 -54.37
CA MET A 9 33.03 59.04 -53.69
C MET A 9 32.88 58.62 -52.22
N TYR A 10 33.15 57.34 -51.91
CA TYR A 10 33.03 56.82 -50.54
C TYR A 10 34.37 56.61 -49.83
N HIS A 11 35.49 57.02 -50.43
CA HIS A 11 36.84 56.83 -49.91
C HIS A 11 37.16 55.37 -49.54
N ILE A 12 36.70 54.42 -50.37
CA ILE A 12 36.93 52.98 -50.18
C ILE A 12 37.97 52.49 -51.19
N SER A 13 38.87 51.62 -50.76
CA SER A 13 39.81 50.97 -51.67
C SER A 13 39.08 50.07 -52.67
N HIS A 14 39.56 50.04 -53.91
CA HIS A 14 39.06 49.13 -54.95
C HIS A 14 39.04 47.67 -54.45
N GLN A 15 40.04 47.27 -53.67
CA GLN A 15 40.14 45.92 -53.12
C GLN A 15 38.99 45.58 -52.18
N ALA A 16 38.57 46.51 -51.30
CA ALA A 16 37.45 46.29 -50.40
C ALA A 16 36.13 46.17 -51.16
N VAL A 17 35.92 47.01 -52.20
CA VAL A 17 34.74 46.94 -53.06
C VAL A 17 34.68 45.62 -53.83
N TYR A 18 35.79 45.20 -54.45
CA TYR A 18 35.84 43.91 -55.15
C TYR A 18 35.69 42.70 -54.21
N SER A 19 36.19 42.79 -52.99
CA SER A 19 35.98 41.76 -51.95
C SER A 19 34.51 41.65 -51.55
N ALA A 20 33.82 42.78 -51.34
CA ALA A 20 32.40 42.82 -51.04
C ALA A 20 31.55 42.26 -52.20
N ILE A 21 31.86 42.65 -53.44
CA ILE A 21 31.22 42.09 -54.64
C ILE A 21 31.42 40.57 -54.71
N ARG A 22 32.62 40.07 -54.36
CA ARG A 22 32.92 38.63 -54.36
C ARG A 22 32.19 37.87 -53.25
N ARG A 23 31.92 38.48 -52.11
CA ARG A 23 31.14 37.87 -51.01
C ARG A 23 29.64 37.80 -51.33
N HIS A 24 29.13 38.78 -52.06
CA HIS A 24 27.71 38.94 -52.38
C HIS A 24 27.43 38.82 -53.88
N VAL A 25 28.07 37.85 -54.54
CA VAL A 25 27.96 37.66 -56.00
C VAL A 25 26.53 37.33 -56.42
N LYS A 26 25.76 36.62 -55.60
CA LYS A 26 24.38 36.24 -55.94
C LYS A 26 23.46 37.45 -55.91
N GLU A 27 23.64 38.31 -54.91
CA GLU A 27 22.83 39.50 -54.67
C GLU A 27 23.17 40.64 -55.64
N LEU A 28 24.39 40.68 -56.19
CA LEU A 28 24.85 41.75 -57.08
C LEU A 28 24.90 41.36 -58.56
N LYS A 29 24.47 40.14 -58.91
CA LYS A 29 24.67 39.55 -60.25
C LYS A 29 24.06 40.38 -61.39
N ASP A 30 22.84 40.86 -61.20
CA ASP A 30 22.08 41.60 -62.23
C ASP A 30 22.21 43.13 -62.08
N HIS A 31 22.98 43.56 -61.08
CA HIS A 31 23.15 44.96 -60.67
C HIS A 31 24.55 45.51 -61.03
N ILE A 32 25.41 44.67 -61.62
CA ILE A 32 26.74 45.03 -62.10
C ILE A 32 26.88 44.65 -63.56
N SER A 33 26.87 45.65 -64.44
CA SER A 33 27.06 45.47 -65.89
C SER A 33 28.44 45.94 -66.33
N LYS A 34 28.86 45.63 -67.57
CA LYS A 34 30.08 46.17 -68.18
C LYS A 34 29.70 47.10 -69.33
N ASN A 35 30.39 48.23 -69.46
CA ASN A 35 30.22 49.11 -70.62
C ASN A 35 31.04 48.62 -71.83
N SER A 36 30.97 49.37 -72.94
CA SER A 36 31.72 49.10 -74.18
C SER A 36 33.25 49.07 -74.02
N ASN A 37 33.78 49.61 -72.91
CA ASN A 37 35.20 49.65 -72.57
C ASN A 37 35.56 48.67 -71.44
N GLU A 38 34.72 47.64 -71.21
CA GLU A 38 34.85 46.62 -70.15
C GLU A 38 34.83 47.13 -68.69
N VAL A 39 34.50 48.40 -68.46
CA VAL A 39 34.42 48.98 -67.12
C VAL A 39 33.11 48.55 -66.46
N LYS A 40 33.21 48.06 -65.22
CA LYS A 40 32.06 47.68 -64.40
C LYS A 40 31.25 48.91 -63.97
N LEU A 41 29.97 48.90 -64.33
CA LEU A 41 28.96 49.86 -63.95
C LEU A 41 28.08 49.25 -62.85
N LEU A 42 27.96 50.00 -61.76
CA LEU A 42 27.05 49.77 -60.66
C LEU A 42 25.75 50.55 -60.93
N ASP A 43 24.62 49.87 -60.85
CA ASP A 43 23.31 50.51 -60.78
C ASP A 43 23.03 51.04 -59.37
N ASP A 44 21.86 51.66 -59.17
CA ASP A 44 21.50 52.29 -57.90
C ASP A 44 21.42 51.27 -56.75
N TYR A 45 21.02 50.03 -57.04
CA TYR A 45 20.97 48.96 -56.05
C TYR A 45 22.37 48.53 -55.62
N ALA A 46 23.28 48.29 -56.56
CA ALA A 46 24.66 47.92 -56.25
C ALA A 46 25.40 49.04 -55.51
N VAL A 47 25.14 50.31 -55.85
CA VAL A 47 25.70 51.47 -55.14
C VAL A 47 25.24 51.50 -53.69
N GLU A 48 23.94 51.39 -53.41
CA GLU A 48 23.44 51.40 -52.03
C GLU A 48 23.84 50.14 -51.23
N PHE A 49 23.93 48.98 -51.89
CA PHE A 49 24.36 47.74 -51.23
C PHE A 49 25.83 47.78 -50.80
N LEU A 50 26.71 48.31 -51.67
CA LEU A 50 28.16 48.35 -51.43
C LEU A 50 28.60 49.54 -50.57
N LYS A 51 27.70 50.51 -50.35
CA LYS A 51 27.96 51.69 -49.52
C LYS A 51 28.44 51.25 -48.14
N PRO A 52 29.57 51.79 -47.65
CA PRO A 52 30.12 51.38 -46.38
C PRO A 52 29.13 51.76 -45.29
N LYS A 53 28.61 50.74 -44.60
CA LYS A 53 27.77 50.93 -43.43
C LYS A 53 28.68 51.34 -42.28
N ASN A 54 28.97 52.63 -42.16
CA ASN A 54 29.64 53.19 -41.00
C ASN A 54 28.69 53.06 -39.80
N VAL A 55 28.82 51.97 -39.05
CA VAL A 55 28.21 51.89 -37.72
C VAL A 55 28.95 52.91 -36.87
N SER A 56 28.25 53.93 -36.35
CA SER A 56 28.87 54.88 -35.44
C SER A 56 29.44 54.13 -34.23
N ALA A 57 30.54 54.62 -33.67
CA ALA A 57 31.13 54.05 -32.47
C ALA A 57 30.07 53.91 -31.36
N ASP A 58 29.15 54.89 -31.25
CA ASP A 58 28.02 54.85 -30.30
C ASP A 58 27.10 53.65 -30.53
N LYS A 59 26.74 53.37 -31.79
CA LYS A 59 25.87 52.24 -32.12
C LYS A 59 26.57 50.89 -31.84
N TYR A 60 27.87 50.82 -32.05
CA TYR A 60 28.67 49.64 -31.68
C TYR A 60 28.71 49.45 -30.15
N ASN A 61 28.98 50.53 -29.39
CA ASN A 61 29.04 50.50 -27.93
C ASN A 61 27.70 50.07 -27.31
N ILE A 62 26.57 50.60 -27.81
CA ILE A 62 25.22 50.19 -27.36
C ILE A 62 24.99 48.69 -27.53
N VAL A 63 25.42 48.12 -28.67
CA VAL A 63 25.28 46.68 -28.93
C VAL A 63 26.18 45.87 -27.98
N CYS A 64 27.41 46.31 -27.75
CA CYS A 64 28.33 45.67 -26.79
C CYS A 64 27.76 45.68 -25.36
N GLU A 65 27.27 46.83 -24.88
CA GLU A 65 26.64 46.94 -23.56
C GLU A 65 25.40 46.06 -23.43
N GLY A 66 24.57 45.98 -24.48
CA GLY A 66 23.42 45.09 -24.54
C GLY A 66 23.83 43.63 -24.43
N ASN A 67 24.86 43.22 -25.18
CA ASN A 67 25.39 41.85 -25.13
C ASN A 67 25.99 41.52 -23.75
N ASP A 68 26.66 42.47 -23.09
CA ASP A 68 27.20 42.27 -21.75
C ASP A 68 26.10 42.07 -20.71
N LYS A 69 25.03 42.88 -20.77
CA LYS A 69 23.85 42.71 -19.90
C LYS A 69 23.21 41.34 -20.11
N MET A 70 23.02 40.93 -21.37
CA MET A 70 22.48 39.61 -21.71
C MET A 70 23.37 38.47 -21.20
N ARG A 71 24.69 38.63 -21.30
CA ARG A 71 25.65 37.64 -20.79
C ARG A 71 25.53 37.47 -19.27
N VAL A 72 25.46 38.57 -18.53
CA VAL A 72 25.28 38.54 -17.06
C VAL A 72 23.96 37.89 -16.69
N GLN A 73 22.87 38.23 -17.38
CA GLN A 73 21.56 37.62 -17.15
C GLN A 73 21.58 36.11 -17.43
N ASN A 74 22.21 35.68 -18.53
CA ASN A 74 22.33 34.26 -18.86
C ASN A 74 23.11 33.49 -17.79
N ILE A 75 24.19 34.06 -17.25
CA ILE A 75 24.95 33.43 -16.15
C ILE A 75 24.04 33.24 -14.92
N SER A 76 23.25 34.26 -14.56
CA SER A 76 22.29 34.16 -13.44
C SER A 76 21.26 33.06 -13.68
N ILE A 77 20.64 33.01 -14.86
CA ILE A 77 19.63 32.01 -15.20
C ILE A 77 20.22 30.59 -15.16
N VAL A 78 21.45 30.40 -15.65
CA VAL A 78 22.13 29.10 -15.59
C VAL A 78 22.35 28.68 -14.15
N SER A 79 22.81 29.59 -13.28
CA SER A 79 22.97 29.31 -11.85
C SER A 79 21.65 28.91 -11.18
N ASP A 80 20.57 29.66 -11.44
CA ASP A 80 19.25 29.36 -10.88
C ASP A 80 18.73 28.00 -11.36
N ASN A 81 18.95 27.65 -12.63
CA ASN A 81 18.57 26.36 -13.19
C ASN A 81 19.35 25.21 -12.56
N GLU A 82 20.65 25.38 -12.29
CA GLU A 82 21.45 24.37 -11.59
C GLU A 82 20.91 24.10 -10.18
N ASP A 83 20.52 25.15 -9.45
CA ASP A 83 19.96 25.01 -8.11
C ASP A 83 18.55 24.41 -8.12
N LEU A 84 17.71 24.78 -9.09
CA LEU A 84 16.42 24.13 -9.31
C LEU A 84 16.58 22.64 -9.64
N GLN A 85 17.58 22.28 -10.45
CA GLN A 85 17.85 20.88 -10.80
C GLN A 85 18.27 20.07 -9.56
N LYS A 86 19.11 20.62 -8.67
CA LYS A 86 19.45 19.97 -7.41
C LYS A 86 18.21 19.73 -6.55
N ARG A 87 17.35 20.74 -6.43
CA ARG A 87 16.12 20.65 -5.64
C ARG A 87 15.11 19.64 -6.21
N ILE A 88 15.02 19.54 -7.54
CA ILE A 88 14.22 18.50 -8.22
C ILE A 88 14.75 17.12 -7.83
N ASN A 89 16.05 16.88 -7.96
CA ASN A 89 16.65 15.58 -7.63
C ASN A 89 16.44 15.19 -6.15
N GLU A 90 16.53 16.16 -5.23
CA GLU A 90 16.25 15.97 -3.81
C GLU A 90 14.79 15.58 -3.55
N LEU A 91 13.86 16.30 -4.18
CA LEU A 91 12.43 16.01 -4.06
C LEU A 91 12.07 14.64 -4.65
N GLU A 92 12.63 14.28 -5.80
CA GLU A 92 12.45 12.97 -6.40
C GLU A 92 12.94 11.85 -5.47
N SER A 93 14.12 12.01 -4.87
CA SER A 93 14.66 11.07 -3.88
C SER A 93 13.73 10.92 -2.68
N LYS A 94 13.18 12.03 -2.18
CA LYS A 94 12.23 12.01 -1.07
C LYS A 94 10.92 11.30 -1.44
N VAL A 95 10.35 11.61 -2.61
CA VAL A 95 9.14 10.96 -3.13
C VAL A 95 9.33 9.46 -3.25
N GLN A 96 10.49 8.98 -3.72
CA GLN A 96 10.76 7.55 -3.80
C GLN A 96 10.82 6.87 -2.42
N LYS A 97 11.43 7.52 -1.43
CA LYS A 97 11.44 7.02 -0.04
C LYS A 97 10.04 6.95 0.56
N ASP A 98 9.26 8.01 0.39
CA ASP A 98 7.89 8.08 0.91
C ASP A 98 6.99 7.03 0.23
N LYS A 99 7.18 6.79 -1.07
CA LYS A 99 6.48 5.73 -1.81
C LYS A 99 6.82 4.34 -1.27
N ALA A 100 8.10 4.04 -1.06
CA ALA A 100 8.52 2.76 -0.48
C ALA A 100 7.96 2.55 0.93
N ALA A 101 7.94 3.60 1.77
CA ALA A 101 7.32 3.55 3.09
C ALA A 101 5.81 3.29 3.02
N ALA A 102 5.10 3.96 2.11
CA ALA A 102 3.67 3.74 1.90
C ALA A 102 3.35 2.30 1.43
N GLU A 103 4.18 1.73 0.55
CA GLU A 103 4.06 0.33 0.13
C GLU A 103 4.28 -0.64 1.29
N SER A 104 5.27 -0.38 2.15
CA SER A 104 5.50 -1.18 3.37
C SER A 104 4.29 -1.12 4.31
N PHE A 105 3.77 0.07 4.61
CA PHE A 105 2.59 0.22 5.48
C PHE A 105 1.36 -0.48 4.90
N ARG A 106 1.17 -0.43 3.58
CA ARG A 106 0.07 -1.15 2.91
C ARG A 106 0.20 -2.66 3.06
N SER A 107 1.42 -3.19 2.93
CA SER A 107 1.71 -4.61 3.15
C SER A 107 1.40 -5.03 4.59
N ASP A 108 1.87 -4.26 5.57
CA ASP A 108 1.61 -4.53 6.99
C ASP A 108 0.11 -4.47 7.31
N SER A 109 -0.60 -3.46 6.80
CA SER A 109 -2.05 -3.34 6.96
C SER A 109 -2.80 -4.57 6.41
N SER A 110 -2.40 -5.05 5.22
CA SER A 110 -2.96 -6.28 4.64
C SER A 110 -2.71 -7.50 5.53
N LYS A 111 -1.51 -7.63 6.10
CA LYS A 111 -1.16 -8.74 7.00
C LYS A 111 -1.99 -8.70 8.28
N TYR A 112 -2.14 -7.53 8.90
CA TYR A 112 -2.96 -7.37 10.10
C TYR A 112 -4.45 -7.66 9.83
N PHE A 113 -4.96 -7.26 8.67
CA PHE A 113 -6.33 -7.57 8.26
C PHE A 113 -6.57 -9.08 8.11
N GLN A 114 -5.64 -9.80 7.48
CA GLN A 114 -5.71 -11.26 7.37
C GLN A 114 -5.65 -11.94 8.74
N LEU A 115 -4.74 -11.51 9.62
CA LEU A 115 -4.61 -12.04 10.97
C LEU A 115 -5.88 -11.80 11.81
N SER A 116 -6.53 -10.64 11.64
CA SER A 116 -7.82 -10.35 12.29
C SER A 116 -8.88 -11.35 11.86
N GLN A 117 -9.05 -11.57 10.56
CA GLN A 117 -10.03 -12.55 10.05
C GLN A 117 -9.76 -13.98 10.54
N GLU A 118 -8.50 -14.38 10.66
CA GLU A 118 -8.14 -15.68 11.21
C GLU A 118 -8.51 -15.79 12.70
N LYS A 119 -8.24 -14.74 13.48
CA LYS A 119 -8.63 -14.67 14.88
C LYS A 119 -10.15 -14.72 15.04
N ASP A 120 -10.91 -14.01 14.21
CA ASP A 120 -12.38 -14.02 14.25
C ASP A 120 -12.91 -15.43 13.98
N LYS A 121 -12.38 -16.14 12.97
CA LYS A 121 -12.72 -17.54 12.70
C LYS A 121 -12.42 -18.44 13.90
N ARG A 122 -11.27 -18.24 14.55
CA ARG A 122 -10.88 -19.04 15.71
C ARG A 122 -11.77 -18.76 16.92
N ILE A 123 -12.19 -17.52 17.12
CA ILE A 123 -13.16 -17.14 18.16
C ILE A 123 -14.48 -17.87 17.92
N SER A 124 -15.03 -17.81 16.71
CA SER A 124 -16.29 -18.50 16.40
C SER A 124 -16.21 -20.02 16.60
N GLU A 125 -15.07 -20.65 16.28
CA GLU A 125 -14.86 -22.07 16.52
C GLU A 125 -14.82 -22.40 18.03
N LEU A 126 -14.15 -21.57 18.83
CA LEU A 126 -14.09 -21.74 20.28
C LEU A 126 -15.45 -21.51 20.93
N GLU A 127 -16.22 -20.52 20.49
CA GLU A 127 -17.59 -20.27 20.96
C GLU A 127 -18.49 -21.48 20.70
N LYS A 128 -18.39 -22.08 19.50
CA LYS A 128 -19.11 -23.32 19.18
C LYS A 128 -18.72 -24.46 20.12
N ARG A 129 -17.42 -24.67 20.36
CA ARG A 129 -16.94 -25.71 21.28
C ARG A 129 -17.41 -25.49 22.71
N ILE A 130 -17.46 -24.24 23.17
CA ILE A 130 -18.00 -23.91 24.49
C ILE A 130 -19.48 -24.30 24.55
N SER A 131 -20.28 -23.93 23.54
CA SER A 131 -21.69 -24.31 23.45
C SER A 131 -21.89 -25.83 23.47
N ASP A 132 -21.09 -26.58 22.72
CA ASP A 132 -21.17 -28.05 22.68
C ASP A 132 -20.83 -28.66 24.05
N ILE A 133 -19.81 -28.15 24.75
CA ILE A 133 -19.42 -28.61 26.08
C ILE A 133 -20.51 -28.28 27.12
N THR A 134 -21.09 -27.08 27.06
CA THR A 134 -22.19 -26.69 27.96
C THR A 134 -23.38 -27.63 27.79
N ALA A 135 -23.79 -27.92 26.55
CA ALA A 135 -24.90 -28.85 26.30
C ALA A 135 -24.61 -30.28 26.83
N LEU A 136 -23.37 -30.76 26.68
CA LEU A 136 -22.96 -32.05 27.24
C LEU A 136 -23.00 -32.04 28.77
N LEU A 137 -22.64 -30.93 29.41
CA LEU A 137 -22.67 -30.79 30.86
C LEU A 137 -24.12 -30.85 31.37
N ASP A 138 -25.04 -30.13 30.74
CA ASP A 138 -26.47 -30.16 31.06
C ASP A 138 -27.06 -31.58 30.91
N GLU A 139 -26.64 -32.32 29.89
CA GLU A 139 -27.03 -33.73 29.69
C GLU A 139 -26.52 -34.62 30.85
N LYS A 140 -25.26 -34.44 31.26
CA LYS A 140 -24.68 -35.20 32.36
C LYS A 140 -25.34 -34.87 33.70
N ASP A 141 -25.63 -33.61 33.98
CA ASP A 141 -26.31 -33.18 35.21
C ASP A 141 -27.74 -33.75 35.28
N SER A 142 -28.45 -33.77 34.14
CA SER A 142 -29.76 -34.43 34.03
C SER A 142 -29.64 -35.93 34.33
N ARG A 143 -28.63 -36.59 33.76
CA ARG A 143 -28.41 -38.03 34.00
C ARG A 143 -28.04 -38.34 35.45
N ILE A 144 -27.25 -37.48 36.09
CA ILE A 144 -26.93 -37.61 37.52
C ILE A 144 -28.21 -37.50 38.35
N SER A 145 -29.04 -36.50 38.08
CA SER A 145 -30.32 -36.30 38.78
C SER A 145 -31.24 -37.53 38.66
N ASP A 146 -31.32 -38.12 37.47
CA ASP A 146 -32.08 -39.36 37.26
C ASP A 146 -31.55 -40.53 38.08
N LEU A 147 -30.22 -40.72 38.10
CA LEU A 147 -29.56 -41.77 38.86
C LEU A 147 -29.74 -41.58 40.38
N GLU A 148 -29.68 -40.34 40.87
CA GLU A 148 -29.93 -40.03 42.28
C GLU A 148 -31.37 -40.38 42.69
N ARG A 149 -32.35 -40.13 41.80
CA ARG A 149 -33.75 -40.53 42.01
C ARG A 149 -33.89 -42.05 42.04
N GLU A 150 -33.23 -42.75 41.12
CA GLU A 150 -33.24 -44.22 41.06
C GLU A 150 -32.62 -44.84 42.33
N ILE A 151 -31.47 -44.32 42.79
CA ILE A 151 -30.82 -44.74 44.04
C ILE A 151 -31.76 -44.52 45.23
N SER A 152 -32.45 -43.38 45.28
CA SER A 152 -33.38 -43.08 46.36
C SER A 152 -34.55 -44.08 46.40
N SER A 153 -35.14 -44.38 45.24
CA SER A 153 -36.20 -45.38 45.12
C SER A 153 -35.73 -46.79 45.53
N LEU A 154 -34.52 -47.20 45.11
CA LEU A 154 -33.95 -48.50 45.49
C LEU A 154 -33.67 -48.58 47.00
N ARG A 155 -33.27 -47.48 47.64
CA ARG A 155 -33.09 -47.42 49.11
C ARG A 155 -34.40 -47.62 49.86
N GLU A 156 -35.48 -46.99 49.40
CA GLU A 156 -36.81 -47.17 49.98
C GLU A 156 -37.29 -48.62 49.83
N LEU A 157 -37.13 -49.21 48.64
CA LEU A 157 -37.44 -50.62 48.39
C LEU A 157 -36.66 -51.55 49.32
N CYS A 158 -35.34 -51.36 49.43
CA CYS A 158 -34.48 -52.14 50.34
C CYS A 158 -34.93 -52.01 51.80
N SER A 159 -35.32 -50.82 52.24
CA SER A 159 -35.83 -50.59 53.59
C SER A 159 -37.15 -51.33 53.82
N SER A 160 -38.09 -51.26 52.88
CA SER A 160 -39.37 -51.96 52.94
C SER A 160 -39.18 -53.49 53.02
N GLN A 161 -38.31 -54.04 52.15
CA GLN A 161 -37.99 -55.46 52.16
C GLN A 161 -37.31 -55.90 53.46
N ARG A 162 -36.41 -55.07 54.03
CA ARG A 162 -35.83 -55.36 55.36
C ARG A 162 -36.90 -55.46 56.44
N SER A 163 -37.85 -54.53 56.47
CA SER A 163 -38.96 -54.55 57.42
C SER A 163 -39.85 -55.80 57.26
N GLU A 164 -40.12 -56.21 56.02
CA GLU A 164 -40.87 -57.42 55.72
C GLU A 164 -40.13 -58.69 56.18
N ILE A 165 -38.83 -58.78 55.91
CA ILE A 165 -37.99 -59.90 56.37
C ILE A 165 -37.98 -59.98 57.90
N THR A 166 -37.85 -58.84 58.61
CA THR A 166 -37.91 -58.84 60.08
C THR A 166 -39.26 -59.35 60.59
N ALA A 167 -40.37 -58.89 60.01
CA ALA A 167 -41.70 -59.34 60.41
C ALA A 167 -41.93 -60.83 60.13
N LEU A 168 -41.43 -61.35 59.01
CA LEU A 168 -41.49 -62.79 58.71
C LEU A 168 -40.63 -63.60 59.68
N LYS A 169 -39.46 -63.11 60.07
CA LYS A 169 -38.59 -63.76 61.04
C LYS A 169 -39.23 -63.85 62.42
N ASP A 170 -39.89 -62.79 62.86
CA ASP A 170 -40.64 -62.77 64.13
C ASP A 170 -41.77 -63.80 64.10
N LYS A 171 -42.57 -63.83 63.03
CA LYS A 171 -43.63 -64.85 62.83
C LYS A 171 -43.10 -66.28 62.83
N CYS A 172 -41.96 -66.55 62.19
CA CYS A 172 -41.35 -67.88 62.22
C CYS A 172 -40.97 -68.28 63.65
N SER A 173 -40.40 -67.35 64.44
CA SER A 173 -40.02 -67.59 65.83
C SER A 173 -41.25 -67.92 66.68
N GLU A 174 -42.34 -67.14 66.54
CA GLU A 174 -43.62 -67.42 67.21
C GLU A 174 -44.19 -68.80 66.85
N GLN A 175 -44.12 -69.18 65.57
CA GLN A 175 -44.59 -70.49 65.12
C GLN A 175 -43.72 -71.64 65.64
N GLU A 176 -42.41 -71.48 65.73
CA GLU A 176 -41.50 -72.45 66.33
C GLU A 176 -41.80 -72.66 67.82
N GLU A 177 -42.00 -71.58 68.58
CA GLU A 177 -42.44 -71.64 69.97
C GLU A 177 -43.79 -72.34 70.12
N ALA A 178 -44.77 -72.00 69.29
CA ALA A 178 -46.08 -72.67 69.30
C ALA A 178 -45.97 -74.17 68.99
N LEU A 179 -45.12 -74.54 68.02
CA LEU A 179 -44.89 -75.94 67.64
C LEU A 179 -44.23 -76.73 68.76
N THR A 180 -43.23 -76.16 69.43
CA THR A 180 -42.55 -76.80 70.57
C THR A 180 -43.51 -76.99 71.74
N ALA A 181 -44.32 -75.99 72.08
CA ALA A 181 -45.36 -76.09 73.12
C ALA A 181 -46.40 -77.19 72.79
N ALA A 182 -46.86 -77.26 71.54
CA ALA A 182 -47.80 -78.29 71.09
C ALA A 182 -47.21 -79.72 71.18
N LYS A 183 -45.91 -79.89 70.89
CA LYS A 183 -45.21 -81.18 71.03
C LYS A 183 -45.09 -81.60 72.49
N VAL A 184 -44.76 -80.68 73.41
CA VAL A 184 -44.71 -80.94 74.85
C VAL A 184 -46.08 -81.41 75.35
N ASN A 185 -47.16 -80.71 74.97
CA ASN A 185 -48.52 -81.12 75.33
C ASN A 185 -48.88 -82.52 74.82
N LYS A 186 -48.50 -82.91 73.60
CA LYS A 186 -48.75 -84.28 73.09
C LYS A 186 -47.89 -85.35 73.76
N GLY A 187 -46.65 -85.05 74.14
CA GLY A 187 -45.77 -85.99 74.85
C GLY A 187 -46.26 -86.34 76.26
N ILE A 188 -46.90 -85.38 76.94
CA ILE A 188 -47.50 -85.58 78.27
C ILE A 188 -48.70 -86.53 78.22
N PHE A 189 -49.44 -86.58 77.10
CA PHE A 189 -50.55 -87.52 76.90
C PHE A 189 -50.11 -88.93 76.45
N GLY A 190 -48.83 -89.17 76.15
CA GLY A 190 -48.30 -90.45 75.67
C GLY A 190 -47.78 -91.42 76.74
N LEU A 191 -47.62 -90.98 77.99
CA LEU A 191 -47.10 -91.83 79.10
C LEU A 191 -48.18 -92.33 80.06
N GLY A 192 -49.46 -92.21 79.68
CA GLY A 192 -50.58 -92.77 80.42
C GLY A 192 -51.03 -94.10 79.82
N LYS A 193 -50.68 -95.20 80.50
CA LYS A 193 -51.18 -96.58 80.39
C LYS A 193 -50.36 -97.52 79.49
N ARG A 194 -49.50 -98.33 80.12
CA ARG A 194 -49.84 -99.70 80.56
C ARG A 194 -48.91 -100.13 81.68
#